data_AF-A0AAE3ECR9-F1
#
_entry.id   AF-A0AAE3ECR9-F1
#
_cell.length_a   1.000
_cell.length_b   1.000
_cell.length_c   1.000
_cell.angle_alpha   90.00
_cell.angle_beta   90.00
_cell.angle_gamma   90.00
#
_symmetry.space_group_name_H-M   'P 1'
#
loop_
_entity.id
_entity.type
_entity.pdbx_description
1 polymer ?
#
loop_
_entity_poly.entity_id
_entity_poly.type
_entity_poly.pdbx_seq_one_letter_code
_entity_poly.pdbx_strand_id
1 'polypeptide(L)'
;MTLNEVRAQIDAIDPKIKELFLERMDASYHVAKVKFEAGETNIFRADREQEIIARLTDDVVPERKEEYTAIVRKVMEVSRKYQYGLMYDWDPELFTPLAEGIDIRPEHRLVKVRLTRPDVCNSMSSILSMIGDYGINMEEMRLLEINEETSTVTFELTIRGNLLEVPMRKLMFQLSKECSTFRILESF
;
A
#
# COMPACT_ATOMS: atom_id res chain seq x y z
N MET A 1 35.71 6.21 16.32
CA MET A 1 35.45 6.18 14.87
C MET A 1 35.25 7.59 14.35
N THR A 2 35.78 7.89 13.18
CA THR A 2 35.51 9.14 12.44
C THR A 2 34.19 9.04 11.65
N LEU A 3 33.63 10.18 11.23
CA LEU A 3 32.44 10.21 10.39
C LEU A 3 32.63 9.41 9.08
N ASN A 4 33.82 9.48 8.49
CA ASN A 4 34.13 8.78 7.24
C ASN A 4 34.19 7.26 7.46
N GLU A 5 34.73 6.81 8.61
CA GLU A 5 34.72 5.39 8.97
C GLU A 5 33.29 4.87 9.18
N VAL A 6 32.41 5.66 9.81
CA VAL A 6 30.98 5.29 9.98
C VAL A 6 30.29 5.21 8.62
N ARG A 7 30.50 6.18 7.73
CA ARG A 7 29.91 6.16 6.38
C ARG A 7 30.39 4.97 5.56
N ALA A 8 31.68 4.65 5.60
CA ALA A 8 32.23 3.49 4.92
C ALA A 8 31.61 2.16 5.42
N GLN A 9 31.22 2.09 6.70
CA GLN A 9 30.49 0.93 7.21
C GLN A 9 29.06 0.85 6.64
N ILE A 10 28.35 1.98 6.54
CA ILE A 10 27.01 2.04 5.92
C ILE A 10 27.10 1.62 4.45
N ASP A 11 28.06 2.17 3.70
CA ASP A 11 28.28 1.86 2.29
C ASP A 11 28.54 0.36 2.05
N ALA A 12 29.12 -0.35 3.03
CA ALA A 12 29.34 -1.79 2.98
C ALA A 12 28.10 -2.63 3.38
N ILE A 13 27.14 -2.03 4.09
CA ILE A 13 25.90 -2.68 4.54
C ILE A 13 24.80 -2.57 3.48
N ASP A 14 24.63 -1.40 2.86
CA ASP A 14 23.56 -1.12 1.91
C ASP A 14 23.44 -2.15 0.76
N PRO A 15 24.54 -2.64 0.15
CA PRO A 15 24.45 -3.69 -0.87
C PRO A 15 23.86 -5.01 -0.35
N LYS A 16 24.11 -5.36 0.92
CA LYS A 16 23.58 -6.57 1.54
C LYS A 16 22.09 -6.44 1.82
N ILE A 17 21.65 -5.24 2.25
CA ILE A 17 20.22 -4.93 2.41
C ILE A 17 19.52 -5.06 1.06
N LYS A 18 20.12 -4.52 -0.01
CA LYS A 18 19.58 -4.64 -1.37
C LYS A 18 19.45 -6.11 -1.80
N GLU A 19 20.48 -6.93 -1.59
CA GLU A 19 20.46 -8.36 -1.94
C GLU A 19 19.32 -9.09 -1.25
N LEU A 20 19.22 -8.97 0.08
CA LEU A 20 18.16 -9.60 0.88
C LEU A 20 16.77 -9.08 0.50
N PHE A 21 16.66 -7.79 0.19
CA PHE A 21 15.40 -7.21 -0.25
C PHE A 21 14.95 -7.80 -1.59
N LEU A 22 15.85 -7.95 -2.57
CA LEU A 22 15.51 -8.55 -3.86
C LEU A 22 15.06 -10.00 -3.74
N GLU A 23 15.77 -10.81 -2.94
CA GLU A 23 15.35 -12.20 -2.64
C GLU A 23 13.95 -12.25 -2.03
N ARG A 24 13.65 -11.32 -1.11
CA ARG A 24 12.33 -11.21 -0.51
C ARG A 24 11.25 -10.79 -1.52
N MET A 25 11.60 -10.01 -2.54
CA MET A 25 10.67 -9.61 -3.61
C MET A 25 10.36 -10.76 -4.57
N ASP A 26 11.32 -11.65 -4.83
CA ASP A 26 11.08 -12.89 -5.58
C ASP A 26 10.10 -13.81 -4.83
N ALA A 27 10.24 -13.95 -3.51
CA ALA A 27 9.26 -14.65 -2.69
C ALA A 27 7.87 -13.99 -2.77
N SER A 28 7.82 -12.65 -2.79
CA SER A 28 6.57 -11.89 -2.93
C SER A 28 5.90 -12.12 -4.29
N TYR A 29 6.67 -12.20 -5.38
CA TYR A 29 6.20 -12.59 -6.70
C TYR A 29 5.53 -13.97 -6.67
N HIS A 30 6.19 -14.96 -6.05
CA HIS A 30 5.63 -16.31 -5.94
C HIS A 30 4.33 -16.34 -5.13
N VAL A 31 4.23 -15.58 -4.04
CA VAL A 31 2.97 -15.44 -3.28
C VAL A 31 1.86 -14.87 -4.14
N ALA A 32 2.12 -13.80 -4.91
CA ALA A 32 1.12 -13.24 -5.82
C ALA A 32 0.67 -14.26 -6.87
N LYS A 33 1.63 -14.96 -7.48
CA LYS A 33 1.37 -15.96 -8.52
C LYS A 33 0.49 -17.10 -8.00
N VAL A 34 0.86 -17.70 -6.86
CA VAL A 34 0.11 -18.81 -6.26
C VAL A 34 -1.31 -18.40 -5.92
N LYS A 35 -1.50 -17.20 -5.33
CA LYS A 35 -2.83 -16.70 -4.98
C LYS A 35 -3.67 -16.42 -6.23
N PHE A 36 -3.08 -15.77 -7.22
CA PHE A 36 -3.78 -15.43 -8.46
C PHE A 36 -4.21 -16.67 -9.23
N GLU A 37 -3.33 -17.67 -9.38
CA GLU A 37 -3.67 -18.97 -10.01
C GLU A 37 -4.77 -19.73 -9.25
N ALA A 38 -4.88 -19.51 -7.93
CA ALA A 38 -5.97 -20.04 -7.10
C ALA A 38 -7.26 -19.20 -7.15
N GLY A 39 -7.30 -18.10 -7.91
CA GLY A 39 -8.43 -17.17 -7.99
C GLY A 39 -8.56 -16.21 -6.80
N GLU A 40 -7.55 -16.14 -5.92
CA GLU A 40 -7.50 -15.21 -4.79
C GLU A 40 -6.81 -13.90 -5.20
N THR A 41 -7.52 -12.79 -5.05
CA THR A 41 -7.00 -11.44 -5.37
C THR A 41 -6.71 -10.60 -4.12
N ASN A 42 -6.77 -11.21 -2.92
CA ASN A 42 -6.48 -10.54 -1.67
C ASN A 42 -5.05 -10.88 -1.19
N ILE A 43 -4.18 -9.87 -1.10
CA ILE A 43 -2.82 -10.03 -0.55
C ILE A 43 -2.79 -9.59 0.91
N PHE A 44 -3.50 -8.52 1.24
CA PHE A 44 -3.45 -7.89 2.55
C PHE A 44 -4.22 -8.71 3.58
N ARG A 45 -3.54 -8.96 4.70
CA ARG A 45 -4.09 -9.66 5.87
C ARG A 45 -3.55 -8.98 7.11
N ALA A 46 -4.38 -8.13 7.71
CA ALA A 46 -3.99 -7.30 8.85
C ALA A 46 -3.51 -8.13 10.04
N ASP A 47 -4.23 -9.22 10.37
CA ASP A 47 -3.85 -10.20 11.39
C ASP A 47 -2.44 -10.76 11.15
N ARG A 48 -2.19 -11.22 9.92
CA ARG A 48 -0.93 -11.82 9.53
C ARG A 48 0.23 -10.83 9.59
N GLU A 49 0.02 -9.59 9.19
CA GLU A 49 1.07 -8.57 9.25
C GLU A 49 1.41 -8.19 10.69
N GLN A 50 0.41 -8.09 11.58
CA GLN A 50 0.66 -7.86 13.01
C GLN A 50 1.46 -9.02 13.63
N GLU A 51 1.14 -10.28 13.30
CA GLU A 51 1.92 -11.44 13.74
C GLU A 51 3.39 -11.37 13.29
N ILE A 52 3.62 -11.00 12.02
CA ILE A 52 4.98 -10.90 11.49
C ILE A 52 5.74 -9.76 12.15
N ILE A 53 5.11 -8.60 12.35
CA ILE A 53 5.72 -7.46 13.05
C ILE A 53 6.09 -7.87 14.48
N ALA A 54 5.16 -8.48 15.23
CA ALA A 54 5.41 -8.92 16.59
C ALA A 54 6.60 -9.89 16.64
N ARG A 55 6.61 -10.91 15.77
CA ARG A 55 7.68 -11.90 15.70
C ARG A 55 9.04 -11.30 15.32
N LEU A 56 9.09 -10.39 14.35
CA LEU A 56 10.35 -9.81 13.88
C LEU A 56 10.93 -8.76 14.83
N THR A 57 10.10 -8.20 15.72
CA THR A 57 10.51 -7.12 16.62
C THR A 57 10.68 -7.59 18.07
N ASP A 58 10.50 -8.89 18.33
CA ASP A 58 10.52 -9.46 19.68
C ASP A 58 11.91 -9.38 20.34
N ASP A 59 12.96 -9.67 19.57
CA ASP A 59 14.36 -9.68 20.01
C ASP A 59 15.10 -8.34 19.77
N VAL A 60 14.40 -7.34 19.24
CA VAL A 60 14.98 -6.02 18.97
C VAL A 60 15.02 -5.20 20.25
N VAL A 61 16.20 -4.65 20.54
CA VAL A 61 16.43 -3.80 21.71
C VAL A 61 15.46 -2.61 21.75
N PRO A 62 14.93 -2.22 22.93
CA PRO A 62 13.88 -1.21 23.06
C PRO A 62 14.20 0.11 22.34
N GLU A 63 15.46 0.54 22.36
CA GLU A 63 15.92 1.81 21.78
C GLU A 63 15.93 1.84 20.24
N ARG A 64 15.72 0.70 19.57
CA ARG A 64 15.68 0.60 18.09
C ARG A 64 14.41 -0.06 17.57
N LYS A 65 13.52 -0.46 18.47
CA LYS A 65 12.36 -1.29 18.14
C LYS A 65 11.37 -0.54 17.27
N GLU A 66 11.13 0.74 17.54
CA GLU A 66 10.20 1.56 16.77
C GLU A 66 10.68 1.78 15.33
N GLU A 67 11.97 2.09 15.15
CA GLU A 67 12.60 2.31 13.85
C GLU A 67 12.60 1.03 13.02
N TYR A 68 12.98 -0.10 13.62
CA TYR A 68 12.95 -1.37 12.90
C TYR A 68 11.52 -1.80 12.56
N THR A 69 10.56 -1.55 13.46
CA THR A 69 9.14 -1.77 13.18
C THR A 69 8.67 -0.97 11.96
N ALA A 70 9.09 0.29 11.83
CA ALA A 70 8.77 1.11 10.67
C ALA A 70 9.34 0.53 9.36
N ILE A 71 10.58 0.03 9.39
CA ILE A 71 11.20 -0.65 8.25
C ILE A 71 10.40 -1.91 7.87
N VAL A 72 10.05 -2.76 8.84
CA VAL A 72 9.27 -3.97 8.60
C VAL A 72 7.93 -3.65 7.93
N ARG A 73 7.21 -2.63 8.44
CA ARG A 73 5.95 -2.16 7.84
C ARG A 73 6.15 -1.70 6.40
N LYS A 74 7.15 -0.85 6.14
CA LYS A 74 7.38 -0.32 4.78
C LYS A 74 7.77 -1.41 3.80
N VAL A 75 8.57 -2.38 4.24
CA VAL A 75 8.92 -3.56 3.43
C VAL A 75 7.65 -4.35 3.06
N MET A 76 6.72 -4.56 4.00
CA MET A 76 5.42 -5.20 3.71
C MET A 76 4.59 -4.38 2.72
N GLU A 77 4.44 -3.07 2.92
CA GLU A 77 3.70 -2.16 2.03
C GLU A 77 4.22 -2.21 0.59
N VAL A 78 5.54 -2.13 0.41
CA VAL A 78 6.18 -2.22 -0.91
C VAL A 78 5.97 -3.59 -1.55
N SER A 79 5.94 -4.66 -0.75
CA SER A 79 5.61 -6.01 -1.23
C SER A 79 4.21 -6.05 -1.79
N ARG A 80 3.22 -5.55 -1.03
CA ARG A 80 1.82 -5.55 -1.44
C ARG A 80 1.62 -4.77 -2.72
N LYS A 81 2.22 -3.57 -2.82
CA LYS A 81 2.20 -2.78 -4.05
C LYS A 81 2.71 -3.58 -5.24
N TYR A 82 3.84 -4.26 -5.12
CA TYR A 82 4.38 -5.10 -6.19
C TYR A 82 3.43 -6.24 -6.56
N GLN A 83 2.90 -6.94 -5.55
CA GLN A 83 2.01 -8.08 -5.73
C GLN A 83 0.68 -7.70 -6.38
N TYR A 84 0.04 -6.62 -5.93
CA TYR A 84 -1.17 -6.10 -6.57
C TYR A 84 -0.90 -5.54 -7.97
N GLY A 85 0.27 -4.91 -8.16
CA GLY A 85 0.72 -4.47 -9.48
C GLY A 85 0.82 -5.63 -10.47
N LEU A 86 1.38 -6.77 -10.05
CA LEU A 86 1.46 -8.00 -10.84
C LEU A 86 0.07 -8.59 -11.13
N MET A 87 -0.79 -8.68 -10.11
CA MET A 87 -2.16 -9.19 -10.30
C MET A 87 -2.94 -8.37 -11.33
N TYR A 88 -2.82 -7.04 -11.28
CA TYR A 88 -3.39 -6.17 -12.29
C TYR A 88 -2.75 -6.39 -13.67
N ASP A 89 -1.44 -6.58 -13.76
CA ASP A 89 -0.76 -6.82 -15.05
C ASP A 89 -1.18 -8.16 -15.67
N TRP A 90 -1.49 -9.17 -14.84
CA TRP A 90 -2.02 -10.46 -15.30
C TRP A 90 -3.49 -10.41 -15.69
N ASP A 91 -4.30 -9.59 -15.01
CA ASP A 91 -5.70 -9.37 -15.34
C ASP A 91 -6.13 -7.90 -15.10
N PRO A 92 -6.05 -7.05 -16.13
CA PRO A 92 -6.52 -5.67 -16.06
C PRO A 92 -8.03 -5.53 -15.84
N GLU A 93 -8.83 -6.58 -16.09
CA GLU A 93 -10.29 -6.55 -15.88
C GLU A 93 -10.66 -6.47 -14.39
N LEU A 94 -9.71 -6.72 -13.49
CA LEU A 94 -9.86 -6.47 -12.05
C LEU A 94 -10.23 -5.03 -11.71
N PHE A 95 -9.95 -4.08 -12.60
CA PHE A 95 -10.36 -2.68 -12.45
C PHE A 95 -11.82 -2.42 -12.87
N THR A 96 -12.35 -3.18 -13.83
CA THR A 96 -13.67 -2.92 -14.44
C THR A 96 -14.79 -2.80 -13.40
N PRO A 97 -14.91 -3.70 -12.40
CA PRO A 97 -15.95 -3.57 -11.36
C PRO A 97 -15.81 -2.32 -10.48
N LEU A 98 -14.60 -1.76 -10.35
CA LEU A 98 -14.36 -0.57 -9.51
C LEU A 98 -14.81 0.72 -10.19
N ALA A 99 -14.87 0.72 -11.51
CA ALA A 99 -15.22 1.86 -12.36
C ALA A 99 -16.65 1.78 -12.92
N GLU A 100 -17.45 0.82 -12.47
CA GLU A 100 -18.82 0.66 -12.95
C GLU A 100 -19.64 1.93 -12.69
N GLY A 101 -20.23 2.48 -13.76
CA GLY A 101 -21.03 3.70 -13.69
C GLY A 101 -20.23 5.01 -13.56
N ILE A 102 -18.90 4.96 -13.60
CA ILE A 102 -18.04 6.16 -13.58
C ILE A 102 -17.80 6.66 -15.00
N ASP A 103 -18.09 7.93 -15.24
CA ASP A 103 -17.71 8.61 -16.48
C ASP A 103 -16.20 8.87 -16.49
N ILE A 104 -15.48 8.25 -17.42
CA ILE A 104 -14.02 8.35 -17.53
C ILE A 104 -13.69 9.00 -18.87
N ARG A 105 -13.04 10.17 -18.81
CA ARG A 105 -12.67 10.91 -20.02
C ARG A 105 -11.19 11.33 -20.01
N PRO A 106 -10.55 11.49 -21.18
CA PRO A 106 -9.13 11.90 -21.26
C PRO A 106 -8.83 13.27 -20.62
N GLU A 107 -9.82 14.16 -20.56
CA GLU A 107 -9.67 15.49 -19.97
C GLU A 107 -9.65 15.49 -18.44
N HIS A 108 -10.21 14.47 -17.78
CA HIS A 108 -10.28 14.40 -16.32
C HIS A 108 -8.89 14.40 -15.69
N ARG A 109 -8.74 15.10 -14.58
CA ARG A 109 -7.47 15.25 -13.85
C ARG A 109 -7.59 14.92 -12.36
N LEU A 110 -8.79 14.68 -11.89
CA LEU A 110 -9.10 14.37 -10.51
C LEU A 110 -9.99 13.14 -10.44
N VAL A 111 -9.78 12.37 -9.38
CA VAL A 111 -10.60 11.21 -9.03
C VAL A 111 -10.98 11.37 -7.57
N LYS A 112 -12.28 11.37 -7.29
CA LYS A 112 -12.80 11.36 -5.92
C LYS A 112 -13.11 9.93 -5.52
N VAL A 113 -12.57 9.53 -4.38
CA VAL A 113 -12.78 8.19 -3.81
C VAL A 113 -13.26 8.30 -2.38
N ARG A 114 -13.99 7.29 -1.92
CA ARG A 114 -14.35 7.11 -0.51
C ARG A 114 -13.81 5.78 -0.01
N LEU A 115 -13.25 5.79 1.19
CA LEU A 115 -12.74 4.58 1.83
C LEU A 115 -12.95 4.58 3.33
N THR A 116 -13.08 3.38 3.91
CA THR A 116 -13.17 3.16 5.35
C THR A 116 -12.00 2.31 5.82
N ARG A 117 -11.44 2.68 6.97
CA ARG A 117 -10.29 2.02 7.58
C ARG A 117 -10.47 1.86 9.09
N PRO A 118 -9.78 0.90 9.74
CA PRO A 118 -9.74 0.83 11.20
C PRO A 118 -9.16 2.12 11.79
N ASP A 119 -9.74 2.58 12.91
CA ASP A 119 -9.28 3.76 13.64
C ASP A 119 -8.13 3.40 14.58
N VAL A 120 -6.97 3.14 13.99
CA VAL A 120 -5.75 2.78 14.72
C VAL A 120 -4.54 3.50 14.13
N CYS A 121 -3.48 3.62 14.93
CA CYS A 121 -2.23 4.24 14.49
C CYS A 121 -1.71 3.63 13.18
N ASN A 122 -1.23 4.49 12.28
CA ASN A 122 -0.72 4.17 10.93
C ASN A 122 -1.75 3.70 9.88
N SER A 123 -3.03 3.59 10.26
CA SER A 123 -4.07 3.17 9.32
C SER A 123 -4.23 4.13 8.14
N MET A 124 -4.09 5.44 8.38
CA MET A 124 -4.16 6.49 7.34
C MET A 124 -2.81 6.85 6.72
N SER A 125 -1.72 6.86 7.49
CA SER A 125 -0.39 7.16 6.92
C SER A 125 0.02 6.15 5.85
N SER A 126 -0.38 4.88 6.00
CA SER A 126 -0.18 3.84 4.97
C SER A 126 -0.92 4.14 3.66
N ILE A 127 -2.13 4.73 3.72
CA ILE A 127 -2.87 5.16 2.50
C ILE A 127 -2.14 6.31 1.81
N LEU A 128 -1.69 7.31 2.57
CA LEU A 128 -0.91 8.42 2.01
C LEU A 128 0.39 7.95 1.38
N SER A 129 1.10 7.03 2.06
CA SER A 129 2.33 6.43 1.54
C SER A 129 2.07 5.60 0.29
N MET A 130 0.98 4.82 0.25
CA MET A 130 0.58 4.03 -0.92
C MET A 130 0.34 4.93 -2.13
N ILE A 131 -0.43 6.02 -1.99
CA ILE A 131 -0.69 6.98 -3.08
C ILE A 131 0.64 7.56 -3.59
N GLY A 132 1.52 7.99 -2.68
CA GLY A 132 2.84 8.51 -3.01
C GLY A 132 3.75 7.47 -3.68
N ASP A 133 3.69 6.20 -3.28
CA ASP A 133 4.49 5.12 -3.88
C ASP A 133 4.11 4.90 -5.34
N TYR A 134 2.86 5.15 -5.76
CA TYR A 134 2.45 5.13 -7.17
C TYR A 134 2.87 6.39 -7.95
N GLY A 135 3.52 7.36 -7.31
CA GLY A 135 3.90 8.63 -7.91
C GLY A 135 2.71 9.58 -8.12
N ILE A 136 1.63 9.35 -7.37
CA ILE A 136 0.37 10.08 -7.48
C ILE A 136 0.26 11.06 -6.31
N ASN A 137 -0.35 12.22 -6.54
CA ASN A 137 -0.56 13.23 -5.51
C ASN A 137 -2.05 13.39 -5.18
N MET A 138 -2.38 14.03 -4.06
CA MET A 138 -3.76 14.36 -3.69
C MET A 138 -3.97 15.86 -3.52
N GLU A 139 -5.23 16.28 -3.59
CA GLU A 139 -5.65 17.67 -3.36
C GLU A 139 -6.36 17.83 -2.03
N GLU A 140 -7.22 16.88 -1.68
CA GLU A 140 -8.07 16.98 -0.52
C GLU A 140 -8.20 15.62 0.16
N MET A 141 -8.20 15.65 1.49
CA MET A 141 -8.57 14.54 2.34
C MET A 141 -9.56 15.06 3.38
N ARG A 142 -10.77 14.49 3.40
CA ARG A 142 -11.86 14.91 4.26
C ARG A 142 -12.36 13.73 5.09
N LEU A 143 -12.32 13.88 6.41
CA LEU A 143 -12.99 12.94 7.32
C LEU A 143 -14.50 13.11 7.18
N LEU A 144 -15.22 12.01 6.97
CA LEU A 144 -16.68 12.01 6.90
C LEU A 144 -17.31 11.48 8.18
N GLU A 145 -16.75 10.41 8.74
CA GLU A 145 -17.36 9.68 9.86
C GLU A 145 -16.28 9.04 10.72
N ILE A 146 -16.51 9.09 12.04
CA ILE A 146 -15.84 8.25 13.03
C ILE A 146 -16.92 7.35 13.61
N ASN A 147 -16.74 6.04 13.51
CA ASN A 147 -17.66 5.05 14.02
C ASN A 147 -17.02 4.32 15.21
N GLU A 148 -17.39 4.73 16.42
CA GLU A 148 -16.81 4.19 17.66
C GLU A 148 -17.18 2.70 17.88
N GLU A 149 -18.40 2.31 17.51
CA GLU A 149 -18.91 0.94 17.69
C GLU A 149 -18.07 -0.09 16.90
N THR A 150 -17.68 0.26 15.69
CA THR A 150 -16.84 -0.59 14.82
C THR A 150 -15.37 -0.24 14.87
N SER A 151 -14.98 0.82 15.60
CA SER A 151 -13.63 1.38 15.62
C SER A 151 -13.10 1.64 14.20
N THR A 152 -13.90 2.34 13.38
CA THR A 152 -13.54 2.69 11.99
C THR A 152 -13.69 4.17 11.69
N VAL A 153 -12.96 4.63 10.68
CA VAL A 153 -13.00 6.00 10.15
C VAL A 153 -13.20 5.97 8.65
N THR A 154 -14.05 6.86 8.14
CA THR A 154 -14.36 6.96 6.71
C THR A 154 -13.90 8.31 6.17
N PHE A 155 -13.16 8.28 5.06
CA PHE A 155 -12.62 9.46 4.40
C PHE A 155 -13.07 9.54 2.94
N GLU A 156 -13.17 10.78 2.47
CA GLU A 156 -13.14 11.11 1.05
C GLU A 156 -11.77 11.68 0.69
N LEU A 157 -11.21 11.18 -0.41
CA LEU A 157 -9.96 11.67 -0.98
C LEU A 157 -10.21 12.19 -2.40
N THR A 158 -9.62 13.34 -2.72
CA THR A 158 -9.53 13.85 -4.09
C THR A 158 -8.10 13.66 -4.57
N ILE A 159 -7.89 12.76 -5.51
CA ILE A 159 -6.59 12.30 -5.99
C ILE A 159 -6.31 12.88 -7.38
N ARG A 160 -5.09 13.38 -7.63
CA ARG A 160 -4.66 13.91 -8.93
C ARG A 160 -4.28 12.79 -9.90
N GLY A 161 -4.96 12.72 -11.02
CA GLY A 161 -4.64 11.83 -12.14
C GLY A 161 -5.89 11.40 -12.89
N ASN A 162 -5.72 10.46 -13.81
CA ASN A 162 -6.79 10.01 -14.68
C ASN A 162 -6.97 8.48 -14.58
N LEU A 163 -8.21 8.00 -14.51
CA LEU A 163 -8.52 6.57 -14.44
C LEU A 163 -8.15 5.78 -15.71
N LEU A 164 -7.73 6.43 -16.79
CA LEU A 164 -7.13 5.79 -17.97
C LEU A 164 -5.65 5.44 -17.75
N GLU A 165 -4.99 6.03 -16.77
CA GLU A 165 -3.57 5.78 -16.49
C GLU A 165 -3.37 4.49 -15.69
N VAL A 166 -2.42 3.65 -16.12
CA VAL A 166 -2.13 2.36 -15.47
C VAL A 166 -1.77 2.51 -13.98
N PRO A 167 -0.90 3.45 -13.56
CA PRO A 167 -0.61 3.65 -12.14
C PRO A 167 -1.86 3.98 -11.31
N MET A 168 -2.78 4.77 -11.87
CA MET A 168 -4.04 5.11 -11.21
C MET A 168 -4.92 3.87 -11.03
N ARG A 169 -5.08 3.05 -12.07
CA ARG A 169 -5.87 1.81 -11.98
C ARG A 169 -5.30 0.82 -10.97
N LYS A 170 -3.98 0.65 -10.94
CA LYS A 170 -3.29 -0.19 -9.95
C LYS A 170 -3.49 0.33 -8.52
N LEU A 171 -3.42 1.64 -8.32
CA LEU A 171 -3.72 2.27 -7.04
C LEU A 171 -5.17 2.02 -6.62
N MET A 172 -6.16 2.24 -7.50
CA MET A 172 -7.57 1.98 -7.19
C MET A 172 -7.81 0.52 -6.82
N PHE A 173 -7.19 -0.41 -7.57
CA PHE A 173 -7.26 -1.83 -7.27
C PHE A 173 -6.68 -2.15 -5.90
N GLN A 174 -5.47 -1.69 -5.57
CA GLN A 174 -4.87 -1.92 -4.26
C GLN A 174 -5.69 -1.30 -3.12
N LEU A 175 -6.17 -0.06 -3.27
CA LEU A 175 -7.05 0.57 -2.29
C LEU A 175 -8.33 -0.24 -2.07
N SER A 176 -8.91 -0.81 -3.13
CA SER A 176 -10.09 -1.68 -3.02
C SER A 176 -9.86 -2.96 -2.23
N LYS A 177 -8.61 -3.45 -2.19
CA LYS A 177 -8.24 -4.66 -1.46
C LYS A 177 -7.78 -4.38 -0.03
N GLU A 178 -7.23 -3.21 0.23
CA GLU A 178 -6.72 -2.86 1.56
C GLU A 178 -7.73 -2.12 2.44
N CYS A 179 -8.79 -1.52 1.89
CA CYS A 179 -9.81 -0.83 2.67
C CYS A 179 -11.04 -1.70 2.95
N SER A 180 -11.66 -1.56 4.13
CA SER A 180 -12.88 -2.29 4.48
C SER A 180 -14.06 -1.92 3.59
N THR A 181 -14.11 -0.65 3.20
CA THR A 181 -14.96 -0.17 2.10
C THR A 181 -14.10 0.70 1.18
N PHE A 182 -14.36 0.63 -0.12
CA PHE A 182 -13.73 1.48 -1.12
C PHE A 182 -14.69 1.69 -2.27
N ARG A 183 -14.84 2.93 -2.73
CA ARG A 183 -15.59 3.28 -3.94
C ARG A 183 -14.94 4.45 -4.66
N ILE A 184 -14.91 4.37 -5.98
CA ILE A 184 -14.73 5.54 -6.83
C ILE A 184 -16.07 6.27 -6.86
N LEU A 185 -16.07 7.56 -6.54
CA LEU A 185 -17.27 8.39 -6.53
C LEU A 185 -17.44 9.16 -7.84
N GLU A 186 -16.34 9.69 -8.37
CA GLU A 186 -16.36 10.62 -9.49
C GLU A 186 -14.97 10.71 -10.15
N SER A 187 -14.93 10.98 -11.45
CA SER A 187 -13.75 11.43 -12.17
C SER A 187 -14.11 12.73 -12.90
N PHE A 188 -13.27 13.75 -12.80
CA PHE A 188 -13.53 15.10 -13.32
C PHE A 188 -12.26 15.88 -13.63
#